data_AF-A0A453QB53-F1
#
_entry.id   AF-A0A453QB53-F1
#
_cell.length_a   1.000
_cell.length_b   1.000
_cell.length_c   1.000
_cell.angle_alpha   90.00
_cell.angle_beta   90.00
_cell.angle_gamma   90.00
#
_symmetry.space_group_name_H-M   'P 1'
#
loop_
_entity.id
_entity.type
_entity.pdbx_description
1 polymer ?
#
loop_
_entity_poly.entity_id
_entity_poly.type
_entity_poly.pdbx_seq_one_letter_code
_entity_poly.pdbx_strand_id
1 'polypeptide(L)' 'MNVTTGAKEDRQLMTGLHTVADIHCRDCREVLGWKYERAYEESQKYKEGKFIFEKAKIVQENW' A
#
# COMPACT_ATOMS: atom_id res chain seq x y z
N MET A 1 -15.17 2.09 -5.40
CA MET A 1 -13.71 1.83 -5.25
C MET A 1 -12.99 3.03 -5.84
N ASN A 2 -12.32 3.84 -5.00
CA ASN A 2 -11.75 5.14 -5.41
C ASN A 2 -10.24 5.05 -5.68
N VAL A 3 -9.67 3.85 -5.56
CA VAL A 3 -8.27 3.55 -5.83
C VAL A 3 -8.15 2.41 -6.82
N THR A 4 -7.09 2.42 -7.63
CA THR A 4 -6.71 1.33 -8.53
C THR A 4 -5.34 0.77 -8.15
N THR A 5 -5.20 -0.54 -8.20
CA THR A 5 -3.96 -1.24 -7.83
C THR A 5 -3.08 -1.43 -9.07
N GLY A 6 -1.78 -1.14 -8.93
CA GLY A 6 -0.76 -1.36 -9.93
C GLY A 6 -0.29 -2.81 -10.01
N ALA A 7 0.84 -3.03 -10.68
CA ALA A 7 1.49 -4.34 -10.75
C ALA A 7 2.00 -4.76 -9.36
N LYS A 8 2.06 -6.08 -9.14
CA LYS A 8 2.68 -6.64 -7.95
C LYS A 8 4.19 -6.63 -8.13
N GLU A 9 4.91 -6.16 -7.12
CA GLU A 9 6.36 -6.15 -7.07
C GLU A 9 6.88 -6.57 -5.71
N ASP A 10 8.04 -7.22 -5.69
CA ASP A 10 8.71 -7.57 -4.45
C ASP A 10 9.61 -6.41 -4.01
N ARG A 11 9.38 -5.92 -2.79
CA ARG A 11 10.07 -4.76 -2.21
C ARG A 11 10.67 -5.13 -0.86
N GLN A 12 11.95 -4.83 -0.65
CA GLN A 12 12.60 -4.99 0.64
C GLN A 12 12.19 -3.81 1.55
N LEU A 13 11.52 -4.10 2.66
CA LEU A 13 11.10 -3.11 3.65
C LEU A 13 11.80 -3.35 4.98
N MET A 14 11.62 -2.44 5.94
CA MET A 14 12.22 -2.56 7.28
C MET A 14 11.84 -3.87 8.00
N THR A 15 10.66 -4.41 7.73
CA THR A 15 10.16 -5.65 8.34
C THR A 15 10.36 -6.88 7.45
N GLY A 16 11.27 -6.82 6.47
CA GLY A 16 11.58 -7.93 5.57
C GLY A 16 11.02 -7.78 4.15
N LEU A 17 11.13 -8.85 3.37
CA LEU A 17 10.65 -8.90 1.98
C LEU A 17 9.12 -8.96 1.94
N HIS A 18 8.51 -8.15 1.08
CA HIS A 18 7.07 -8.15 0.85
C HIS A 18 6.76 -8.04 -0.64
N THR A 19 5.73 -8.73 -1.10
CA THR A 19 5.07 -8.40 -2.36
C THR A 19 4.08 -7.28 -2.07
N VAL A 20 4.22 -6.15 -2.76
CA VAL A 20 3.35 -4.98 -2.63
C VAL A 20 2.79 -4.60 -4.00
N ALA A 21 1.73 -3.79 -4.00
CA ALA A 21 1.24 -3.17 -5.22
C ALA A 21 0.87 -1.71 -4.95
N ASP A 22 1.37 -0.80 -5.78
CA ASP A 22 1.09 0.62 -5.63
C ASP A 22 -0.40 0.91 -5.84
N ILE A 23 -0.94 1.82 -5.04
CA ILE A 23 -2.32 2.26 -5.13
C ILE A 23 -2.37 3.67 -5.70
N HIS A 24 -3.23 3.85 -6.69
CA HIS A 24 -3.38 5.10 -7.42
C HIS A 24 -4.77 5.65 -7.19
N CYS A 25 -4.90 6.98 -7.12
CA CYS A 25 -6.19 7.63 -7.17
C CYS A 25 -6.86 7.33 -8.51
N ARG A 26 -8.13 6.90 -8.48
CA ARG A 26 -8.86 6.59 -9.72
C ARG A 26 -9.04 7.83 -10.62
N ASP A 27 -9.13 9.01 -10.04
CA ASP A 27 -9.48 10.24 -10.76
C ASP A 27 -8.25 10.99 -11.27
N CYS A 28 -7.23 11.18 -10.42
CA CYS A 28 -6.02 11.92 -10.80
C CYS A 28 -4.82 11.03 -11.14
N ARG A 29 -4.93 9.70 -11.02
CA ARG A 29 -3.88 8.70 -11.30
C ARG A 29 -2.63 8.81 -10.43
N GLU A 30 -2.59 9.73 -9.49
CA GLU A 30 -1.47 9.93 -8.57
C GLU A 30 -1.29 8.72 -7.65
N VAL A 31 -0.03 8.35 -7.39
CA VAL A 31 0.30 7.31 -6.39
C VAL A 31 -0.04 7.85 -5.00
N LEU A 32 -0.89 7.11 -4.28
CA LEU A 32 -1.31 7.43 -2.91
C LEU A 32 -0.51 6.65 -1.87
N GLY A 33 0.14 5.55 -2.28
CA GLY A 33 0.92 4.65 -1.44
C GLY A 33 0.90 3.23 -2.00
N TRP A 34 0.87 2.20 -1.14
CA TRP A 34 0.87 0.79 -1.56
C TRP A 34 0.02 -0.11 -0.65
N LYS A 35 -0.39 -1.25 -1.20
CA LYS A 35 -1.04 -2.34 -0.46
C LYS A 35 -0.08 -3.51 -0.31
N TYR A 36 -0.06 -4.16 0.84
CA TYR A 36 0.65 -5.42 1.01
C TYR A 36 -0.14 -6.55 0.38
N GLU A 37 0.45 -7.22 -0.62
CA GLU A 37 -0.12 -8.38 -1.29
C GLU A 37 0.34 -9.68 -0.63
N ARG A 38 1.61 -9.74 -0.20
CA ARG A 38 2.17 -10.89 0.50
C ARG A 38 3.29 -10.47 1.45
N ALA A 39 3.32 -11.06 2.63
CA ALA A 39 4.47 -11.03 3.53
C ALA A 39 5.12 -12.42 3.55
N TYR A 40 6.45 -12.47 3.50
CA TYR A 40 7.19 -13.75 3.51
C TYR A 40 7.49 -14.24 4.93
N GLU A 41 7.48 -13.33 5.91
CA GLU A 41 7.63 -13.67 7.32
C GLU A 41 6.27 -13.85 8.00
N GLU A 42 6.11 -14.92 8.77
CA GLU A 42 4.86 -15.23 9.49
C GLU A 42 4.45 -14.10 10.44
N SER A 43 5.44 -13.51 11.12
CA SER A 43 5.26 -12.38 12.03
C SER A 43 4.67 -11.14 11.35
N GLN A 44 4.75 -11.03 10.02
CA GLN A 44 4.30 -9.89 9.22
C GLN A 44 3.02 -10.18 8.43
N LYS A 45 2.46 -11.39 8.49
CA LYS A 45 1.23 -11.78 7.77
C LYS A 45 0.04 -10.88 8.06
N TYR A 46 -0.02 -10.32 9.27
CA TYR A 46 -1.06 -9.35 9.66
C TYR A 46 -1.07 -8.07 8.80
N LYS A 47 -0.02 -7.81 7.99
CA LYS A 47 0.04 -6.69 7.05
C LYS A 47 -0.66 -6.98 5.73
N GLU A 48 -0.80 -8.25 5.33
CA GLU A 48 -1.42 -8.61 4.05
C GLU A 48 -2.84 -8.03 3.95
N GLY A 49 -3.16 -7.42 2.81
CA GLY A 49 -4.42 -6.72 2.60
C GLY A 49 -4.46 -5.28 3.15
N LYS A 50 -3.52 -4.88 4.01
CA LYS A 50 -3.46 -3.50 4.55
C LYS A 50 -2.89 -2.52 3.55
N PHE A 51 -3.32 -1.28 3.67
CA PHE A 51 -2.91 -0.15 2.84
C PHE A 51 -2.02 0.77 3.64
N ILE A 52 -0.93 1.23 3.02
CA ILE A 52 -0.11 2.32 3.48
C ILE A 52 -0.35 3.48 2.52
N PHE A 53 -0.65 4.63 3.09
CA PHE A 53 -0.81 5.86 2.35
C PHE A 53 0.27 6.85 2.76
N GLU A 54 0.72 7.65 1.81
CA GLU A 54 1.63 8.75 2.08
C GLU A 54 0.89 9.89 2.77
N LYS A 55 1.37 10.32 3.95
CA LYS A 55 0.74 11.41 4.72
C LYS A 55 0.59 12.70 3.92
N ALA A 56 1.55 13.02 3.05
CA ALA A 56 1.49 14.22 2.21
C ALA A 56 0.36 14.19 1.17
N LYS A 57 -0.21 13.00 0.90
CA LYS A 57 -1.29 12.78 -0.08
C LYS A 57 -2.67 12.59 0.58
N ILE A 58 -2.75 12.71 1.91
CA ILE A 58 -4.01 12.57 2.66
C ILE A 58 -4.29 13.85 3.43
N VAL A 59 -5.54 14.30 3.36
CA VAL A 59 -6.09 15.29 4.29
C VAL A 59 -6.90 14.54 5.34
N GLN A 60 -6.51 14.67 6.60
CA GLN A 60 -7.31 14.16 7.71
C GLN A 60 -8.30 15.25 8.11
N GLU A 61 -9.58 15.04 7.83
CA GLU A 61 -10.64 15.87 8.39
C GLU A 61 -11.01 15.32 9.79
N ASN A 62 -10.83 16.15 10.82
CA ASN A 62 -11.32 15.85 12.16
C ASN A 62 -12.77 16.31 12.25
N TRP A 63 -13.69 15.36 12.30
CA TRP A 63 -15.12 15.59 12.54
C TRP A 63 -15.41 15.56 14.05
#